data_AF-A0A1F9XN97-F1
#
_entry.id   AF-A0A1F9XN97-F1
#
_cell.length_a   1.000
_cell.length_b   1.000
_cell.length_c   1.000
_cell.angle_alpha   90.00
_cell.angle_beta   90.00
_cell.angle_gamma   90.00
#
_symmetry.space_group_name_H-M   'P 1'
#
loop_
_entity.id
_entity.type
_entity.pdbx_description
1 polymer ?
#
loop_
_entity_poly.entity_id
_entity_poly.type
_entity_poly.pdbx_seq_one_letter_code
_entity_poly.pdbx_strand_id
1 'polypeptide(L)'
;MPAAGNSESAAVSPLKVMTYNIHHCKGMDGKISIERIADVIRRSDADIVGLQEVDRYFFRSNFRHQVKQIASKLGYNFAFGANLGVAPFGYGNAVVSRYPIISDRNIALPGKLEPRGALKTTIRLNNGFDLAFIVTHLGLSTSDREQQVNAIIDSLKGMYKGVIIAGDFNARIESPEFSKLHEFLNDGYQQVSPKNEGNTFGKHRIDFIWLSPDLKAISYSTMSSDASDHLPVIVDVRPVN
;
A
#
# COMPACT_ATOMS: atom_id res chain seq x y z
N MET A 1 -38.02 14.83 -35.76
CA MET A 1 -37.39 14.89 -34.43
C MET A 1 -36.83 13.51 -34.13
N PRO A 2 -35.51 13.24 -34.28
CA PRO A 2 -34.96 12.00 -33.80
C PRO A 2 -34.70 12.11 -32.29
N ALA A 3 -35.07 11.06 -31.56
CA ALA A 3 -34.89 10.94 -30.12
C ALA A 3 -33.41 10.96 -29.75
N ALA A 4 -33.07 11.76 -28.74
CA ALA A 4 -31.76 11.77 -28.11
C ALA A 4 -31.52 10.42 -27.42
N GLY A 5 -30.58 9.64 -27.94
CA GLY A 5 -30.06 8.48 -27.24
C GLY A 5 -29.28 8.95 -26.01
N ASN A 6 -29.75 8.56 -24.82
CA ASN A 6 -28.96 8.64 -23.60
C ASN A 6 -27.73 7.75 -23.79
N SER A 7 -26.56 8.35 -24.03
CA SER A 7 -25.29 7.67 -23.83
C SER A 7 -25.09 7.54 -22.31
N GLU A 8 -25.45 6.39 -21.75
CA GLU A 8 -24.88 5.98 -20.46
C GLU A 8 -23.35 6.01 -20.62
N SER A 9 -22.69 6.96 -19.95
CA SER A 9 -21.23 6.96 -19.90
C SER A 9 -20.81 5.61 -19.31
N ALA A 10 -20.01 4.83 -20.04
CA ALA A 10 -19.47 3.58 -19.52
C ALA A 10 -18.89 3.83 -18.12
N ALA A 11 -19.49 3.21 -17.10
CA ALA A 11 -19.10 3.44 -15.73
C ALA A 11 -17.62 3.10 -15.57
N VAL A 12 -16.82 4.08 -15.15
CA VAL A 12 -15.38 3.88 -14.91
C VAL A 12 -15.23 2.80 -13.82
N SER A 13 -14.56 1.70 -14.17
CA SER A 13 -14.22 0.66 -13.22
C SER A 13 -13.39 1.25 -12.07
N PRO A 14 -13.70 0.92 -10.81
CA PRO A 14 -12.92 1.42 -9.69
C PRO A 14 -11.46 0.95 -9.78
N LEU A 15 -10.54 1.77 -9.29
CA LEU A 15 -9.14 1.41 -9.14
C LEU A 15 -9.00 0.49 -7.92
N LYS A 16 -8.52 -0.73 -8.09
CA LYS A 16 -8.35 -1.66 -6.97
C LYS A 16 -6.96 -1.54 -6.36
N VAL A 17 -6.91 -1.13 -5.10
CA VAL A 17 -5.66 -0.89 -4.37
C VAL A 17 -5.48 -1.92 -3.28
N MET A 18 -4.25 -2.38 -3.09
CA MET A 18 -3.89 -3.31 -2.01
C MET A 18 -2.71 -2.78 -1.18
N THR A 19 -2.72 -3.07 0.13
CA THR A 19 -1.50 -3.14 0.94
C THR A 19 -1.32 -4.52 1.54
N TYR A 20 -0.07 -4.98 1.61
CA TYR A 20 0.24 -6.29 2.16
C TYR A 20 1.65 -6.36 2.75
N ASN A 21 1.74 -6.54 4.08
CA ASN A 21 2.99 -6.93 4.71
C ASN A 21 3.26 -8.40 4.37
N ILE A 22 4.34 -8.66 3.62
CA ILE A 22 4.62 -10.01 3.08
C ILE A 22 5.57 -10.81 3.95
N HIS A 23 6.02 -10.28 5.08
CA HIS A 23 6.94 -10.92 6.01
C HIS A 23 8.11 -11.59 5.27
N HIS A 24 8.81 -10.83 4.41
CA HIS A 24 9.87 -11.34 3.53
C HIS A 24 9.50 -12.62 2.75
N CYS A 25 8.26 -12.70 2.26
CA CYS A 25 7.63 -13.85 1.60
C CYS A 25 7.58 -15.13 2.45
N LYS A 26 7.64 -15.00 3.78
CA LYS A 26 7.56 -16.12 4.72
C LYS A 26 6.11 -16.38 5.08
N GLY A 27 5.63 -17.57 4.73
CA GLY A 27 4.28 -17.99 5.09
C GLY A 27 4.18 -18.43 6.55
N MET A 28 2.95 -18.72 6.98
CA MET A 28 2.63 -19.26 8.31
C MET A 28 3.28 -20.64 8.57
N ASP A 29 3.66 -21.35 7.50
CA ASP A 29 4.44 -22.60 7.56
C ASP A 29 5.96 -22.38 7.73
N GLY A 30 6.39 -21.13 7.86
CA GLY A 30 7.79 -20.74 8.01
C GLY A 30 8.63 -20.78 6.73
N LYS A 31 8.05 -21.16 5.58
CA LYS A 31 8.77 -21.28 4.31
C LYS A 31 8.74 -19.99 3.51
N ILE A 32 9.82 -19.70 2.79
CA ILE A 32 9.88 -18.56 1.85
C ILE A 32 9.29 -18.98 0.51
N SER A 33 8.25 -18.29 0.04
CA SER A 33 7.68 -18.50 -1.29
C SER A 33 7.16 -17.21 -1.92
N ILE A 34 7.91 -16.70 -2.90
CA ILE A 34 7.50 -15.57 -3.75
C ILE A 34 6.24 -15.92 -4.54
N GLU A 35 6.07 -17.19 -4.95
CA GLU A 35 4.91 -17.63 -5.72
C GLU A 35 3.62 -17.41 -4.93
N ARG A 36 3.60 -17.77 -3.64
CA ARG A 36 2.40 -17.61 -2.80
C ARG A 36 1.95 -16.15 -2.71
N ILE A 37 2.91 -15.22 -2.57
CA ILE A 37 2.61 -13.79 -2.56
C ILE A 37 2.08 -13.33 -3.92
N ALA A 38 2.71 -13.74 -5.02
CA ALA A 38 2.25 -13.41 -6.37
C ALA A 38 0.83 -13.97 -6.64
N ASP A 39 0.51 -15.18 -6.17
CA ASP A 39 -0.81 -15.79 -6.33
C ASP A 39 -1.89 -15.07 -5.52
N VAL A 40 -1.58 -14.61 -4.32
CA VAL A 40 -2.50 -13.77 -3.52
C VAL A 40 -2.81 -12.47 -4.26
N ILE A 41 -1.78 -11.79 -4.78
CA ILE A 41 -1.96 -10.55 -5.55
C ILE A 41 -2.70 -10.81 -6.86
N ARG A 42 -2.43 -11.91 -7.56
CA ARG A 42 -3.12 -12.24 -8.81
C ARG A 42 -4.60 -12.53 -8.58
N ARG A 43 -4.94 -13.28 -7.53
CA ARG A 43 -6.34 -13.61 -7.19
C ARG A 43 -7.13 -12.39 -6.69
N SER A 44 -6.47 -11.41 -6.09
CA SER A 44 -7.14 -10.15 -5.70
C SER A 44 -7.49 -9.28 -6.91
N ASP A 45 -6.76 -9.46 -8.01
CA ASP A 45 -6.83 -8.62 -9.21
C ASP A 45 -6.61 -7.14 -8.86
N ALA A 46 -5.70 -6.88 -7.91
CA ALA A 46 -5.30 -5.53 -7.53
C ALA A 46 -4.49 -4.86 -8.65
N ASP A 47 -4.71 -3.57 -8.85
CA ASP A 47 -4.02 -2.78 -9.87
C ASP A 47 -2.74 -2.15 -9.33
N ILE A 48 -2.76 -1.71 -8.07
CA ILE A 48 -1.64 -1.08 -7.39
C ILE A 48 -1.50 -1.72 -6.02
N VAL A 49 -0.30 -2.17 -5.68
CA VAL A 49 0.00 -2.92 -4.47
C VAL A 49 1.17 -2.29 -3.74
N GLY A 50 0.95 -1.88 -2.49
CA GLY A 50 2.00 -1.54 -1.54
C GLY A 50 2.43 -2.76 -0.74
N LEU A 51 3.72 -3.08 -0.72
CA LEU A 51 4.29 -4.20 0.00
C LEU A 51 5.24 -3.70 1.10
N GLN A 52 5.14 -4.30 2.29
CA GLN A 52 6.06 -4.09 3.41
C GLN A 52 6.90 -5.34 3.66
N GLU A 53 8.02 -5.19 4.37
CA GLU A 53 8.95 -6.28 4.70
C GLU A 53 9.53 -7.01 3.49
N VAL A 54 9.87 -6.27 2.44
CA VAL A 54 10.40 -6.83 1.20
C VAL A 54 11.91 -6.94 1.28
N ASP A 55 12.44 -8.15 1.08
CA ASP A 55 13.88 -8.39 0.98
C ASP A 55 14.44 -8.20 -0.44
N ARG A 56 15.67 -7.69 -0.47
CA ARG A 56 16.56 -7.69 -1.63
C ARG A 56 17.91 -8.27 -1.22
N TYR A 57 18.18 -9.47 -1.71
CA TYR A 57 19.46 -10.18 -1.60
C TYR A 57 19.90 -10.59 -0.18
N PHE A 58 19.00 -10.68 0.80
CA PHE A 58 19.34 -11.23 2.11
C PHE A 58 19.43 -12.76 2.09
N PHE A 59 20.28 -13.34 2.96
CA PHE A 59 20.44 -14.80 3.08
C PHE A 59 19.12 -15.50 3.44
N ARG A 60 18.35 -14.93 4.39
CA ARG A 60 17.06 -15.49 4.85
C ARG A 60 16.04 -15.66 3.73
N SER A 61 16.17 -14.89 2.66
CA SER A 61 15.32 -14.92 1.46
C SER A 61 16.02 -15.56 0.26
N ASN A 62 17.04 -16.39 0.50
CA ASN A 62 17.83 -17.09 -0.53
C ASN A 62 18.43 -16.14 -1.58
N PHE A 63 18.90 -14.97 -1.14
CA PHE A 63 19.47 -13.92 -1.99
C PHE A 63 18.56 -13.54 -3.16
N ARG A 64 17.24 -13.52 -2.94
CA ARG A 64 16.25 -13.16 -3.96
C ARG A 64 16.01 -11.65 -3.95
N HIS A 65 15.78 -11.07 -5.13
CA HIS A 65 15.13 -9.77 -5.25
C HIS A 65 13.62 -10.00 -5.29
N GLN A 66 12.94 -9.86 -4.16
CA GLN A 66 11.57 -10.35 -4.01
C GLN A 66 10.60 -9.58 -4.89
N VAL A 67 10.53 -8.25 -4.75
CA VAL A 67 9.60 -7.43 -5.56
C VAL A 67 9.83 -7.59 -7.06
N LYS A 68 11.07 -7.65 -7.55
CA LYS A 68 11.36 -7.85 -8.99
C LYS A 68 10.76 -9.15 -9.51
N GLN A 69 10.85 -10.24 -8.72
CA GLN A 69 10.29 -11.53 -9.10
C GLN A 69 8.77 -11.58 -8.97
N ILE A 70 8.20 -10.96 -7.93
CA ILE A 70 6.74 -10.80 -7.78
C ILE A 70 6.18 -10.06 -9.00
N ALA A 71 6.73 -8.88 -9.31
CA ALA A 71 6.32 -8.06 -10.43
C ALA A 71 6.45 -8.80 -11.78
N SER A 72 7.56 -9.51 -11.99
CA SER A 72 7.75 -10.34 -13.19
C SER A 72 6.69 -11.44 -13.33
N LYS A 73 6.22 -12.05 -12.24
CA LYS A 73 5.18 -13.10 -12.25
C LYS A 73 3.78 -12.55 -12.50
N LEU A 74 3.56 -11.27 -12.19
CA LEU A 74 2.31 -10.56 -12.42
C LEU A 74 2.28 -9.85 -13.79
N GLY A 75 3.44 -9.62 -14.40
CA GLY A 75 3.58 -8.75 -15.57
C GLY A 75 3.44 -7.26 -15.22
N TYR A 76 3.82 -6.87 -14.00
CA TYR A 76 3.63 -5.53 -13.45
C TYR A 76 4.96 -4.76 -13.39
N ASN A 77 4.86 -3.44 -13.27
CA ASN A 77 5.96 -2.54 -12.93
C ASN A 77 6.27 -2.61 -11.43
N PHE A 78 7.48 -2.21 -11.03
CA PHE A 78 7.83 -2.13 -9.61
C PHE A 78 8.77 -1.00 -9.25
N ALA A 79 8.70 -0.58 -8.00
CA ALA A 79 9.66 0.31 -7.33
C ALA A 79 10.05 -0.29 -5.97
N PHE A 80 11.26 0.00 -5.49
CA PHE A 80 11.77 -0.53 -4.23
C PHE A 80 12.50 0.55 -3.41
N GLY A 81 12.07 0.73 -2.16
CA GLY A 81 12.66 1.64 -1.19
C GLY A 81 13.26 0.87 -0.02
N ALA A 82 14.58 0.69 -0.05
CA ALA A 82 15.32 0.09 1.06
C ALA A 82 15.41 1.06 2.25
N ASN A 83 15.05 0.59 3.43
CA ASN A 83 15.16 1.33 4.68
C ASN A 83 16.29 0.78 5.57
N LEU A 84 16.62 -0.50 5.40
CA LEU A 84 17.71 -1.19 6.07
C LEU A 84 18.62 -1.87 5.05
N GLY A 85 19.93 -1.92 5.34
CA GLY A 85 20.94 -2.58 4.52
C GLY A 85 21.74 -1.60 3.64
N VAL A 86 22.81 -2.12 3.03
CA VAL A 86 23.69 -1.36 2.14
C VAL A 86 23.55 -1.91 0.72
N ALA A 87 23.42 -1.03 -0.27
CA ALA A 87 23.27 -1.45 -1.66
C ALA A 87 24.43 -2.40 -2.07
N PRO A 88 24.14 -3.50 -2.79
CA PRO A 88 22.86 -3.84 -3.42
C PRO A 88 21.86 -4.57 -2.52
N PHE A 89 22.18 -4.85 -1.26
CA PHE A 89 21.25 -5.44 -0.30
C PHE A 89 20.18 -4.42 0.11
N GLY A 90 19.06 -4.89 0.65
CA GLY A 90 18.02 -3.99 1.12
C GLY A 90 16.84 -4.70 1.74
N TYR A 91 16.24 -4.07 2.74
CA TYR A 91 14.97 -4.45 3.33
C TYR A 91 14.11 -3.21 3.48
N GLY A 92 12.85 -3.27 3.08
CA GLY A 92 11.98 -2.11 3.14
C GLY A 92 10.67 -2.30 2.40
N ASN A 93 10.19 -1.22 1.78
CA ASN A 93 8.89 -1.19 1.12
C ASN A 93 9.03 -1.32 -0.39
N ALA A 94 7.97 -1.78 -1.04
CA ALA A 94 7.92 -1.87 -2.48
C ALA A 94 6.54 -1.53 -3.02
N VAL A 95 6.49 -1.04 -4.25
CA VAL A 95 5.25 -0.88 -5.00
C VAL A 95 5.28 -1.82 -6.19
N VAL A 96 4.16 -2.48 -6.45
CA VAL A 96 3.94 -3.28 -7.66
C VAL A 96 2.69 -2.71 -8.34
N SER A 97 2.76 -2.39 -9.63
CA SER A 97 1.68 -1.69 -10.34
C SER A 97 1.45 -2.21 -11.74
N ARG A 98 0.19 -2.45 -12.10
CA ARG A 98 -0.24 -2.74 -13.47
C ARG A 98 0.08 -1.58 -14.41
N TYR A 99 0.11 -0.37 -13.86
CA TYR A 99 0.37 0.88 -14.59
C TYR A 99 1.84 1.30 -14.49
N PRO A 100 2.34 2.13 -15.43
CA PRO A 100 3.70 2.65 -15.37
C PRO A 100 3.97 3.47 -14.11
N ILE A 101 5.06 3.16 -13.41
CA ILE A 101 5.63 4.00 -12.36
C ILE A 101 6.59 4.99 -13.05
N ILE A 102 6.22 6.26 -13.09
CA ILE A 102 6.97 7.30 -13.83
C ILE A 102 8.02 8.00 -12.97
N SER A 103 7.86 7.97 -11.64
CA SER A 103 8.90 8.36 -10.70
C SER A 103 8.71 7.66 -9.36
N ASP A 104 9.82 7.47 -8.65
CA ASP A 104 9.82 7.00 -7.27
C ASP A 104 10.83 7.80 -6.42
N ARG A 105 10.55 7.84 -5.12
CA ARG A 105 11.44 8.44 -4.11
C ARG A 105 11.22 7.75 -2.77
N ASN A 106 12.27 7.18 -2.21
CA ASN A 106 12.23 6.70 -0.83
C ASN A 106 12.50 7.84 0.15
N ILE A 107 11.60 8.05 1.10
CA ILE A 107 11.72 9.07 2.14
C ILE A 107 12.13 8.36 3.41
N ALA A 108 13.33 8.63 3.91
CA ALA A 108 13.74 8.16 5.23
C ALA A 108 12.86 8.83 6.30
N LEU A 109 12.27 8.03 7.18
CA LEU A 109 11.40 8.53 8.23
C LEU A 109 12.19 8.64 9.54
N PRO A 110 11.94 9.70 10.35
CA PRO A 110 12.61 9.86 11.63
C PRO A 110 12.26 8.73 12.60
N GLY A 111 13.16 8.45 13.53
CA GLY A 111 12.92 7.49 14.59
C GLY A 111 14.22 7.07 15.28
N LYS A 112 14.10 6.51 16.47
CA LYS A 112 15.25 6.05 17.27
C LYS A 112 15.54 4.56 17.11
N LEU A 113 14.54 3.79 16.65
CA LEU A 113 14.59 2.33 16.53
C LEU A 113 15.01 1.91 15.10
N GLU A 114 14.50 0.76 14.64
CA GLU A 114 14.75 0.27 13.28
C GLU A 114 14.43 1.35 12.23
N PRO A 115 15.35 1.62 11.29
CA PRO A 115 15.11 2.58 10.22
C PRO A 115 13.83 2.28 9.43
N ARG A 116 12.96 3.29 9.33
CA ARG A 116 11.72 3.24 8.55
C ARG A 116 11.78 4.19 7.36
N GLY A 117 10.93 3.95 6.38
CA GLY A 117 10.82 4.81 5.21
C GLY A 117 9.41 4.78 4.62
N ALA A 118 9.11 5.79 3.82
CA ALA A 118 7.92 5.86 2.99
C ALA A 118 8.34 5.92 1.51
N LEU A 119 7.98 4.90 0.74
CA LEU A 119 8.25 4.88 -0.70
C LEU A 119 7.11 5.59 -1.42
N LYS A 120 7.40 6.79 -1.92
CA LYS A 120 6.48 7.58 -2.72
C LYS A 120 6.69 7.24 -4.20
N THR A 121 5.61 6.96 -4.91
CA THR A 121 5.61 6.70 -6.35
C THR A 121 4.58 7.59 -7.03
N THR A 122 4.89 8.01 -8.26
CA THR A 122 3.90 8.58 -9.17
C THR A 122 3.56 7.53 -10.23
N ILE A 123 2.28 7.19 -10.32
CA ILE A 123 1.74 6.13 -11.17
C ILE A 123 0.82 6.76 -12.22
N ARG A 124 1.14 6.54 -13.50
CA ARG A 124 0.36 7.07 -14.64
C ARG A 124 -0.80 6.14 -14.95
N LEU A 125 -2.02 6.54 -14.61
CA LEU A 125 -3.24 5.79 -14.94
C LEU A 125 -3.59 5.90 -16.43
N ASN A 126 -4.42 4.98 -16.93
CA ASN A 126 -4.83 4.94 -18.34
C ASN A 126 -5.55 6.20 -18.83
N ASN A 127 -6.22 6.93 -17.93
CA ASN A 127 -6.88 8.20 -18.24
C ASN A 127 -5.91 9.40 -18.26
N GLY A 128 -4.60 9.17 -18.12
CA GLY A 128 -3.57 10.20 -18.08
C GLY A 128 -3.35 10.83 -16.70
N PHE A 129 -4.14 10.48 -15.69
CA PHE A 129 -4.00 11.01 -14.33
C PHE A 129 -2.75 10.44 -13.64
N ASP A 130 -1.98 11.31 -12.99
CA ASP A 130 -0.82 10.96 -12.19
C ASP A 130 -1.22 10.79 -10.72
N LEU A 131 -1.33 9.54 -10.29
CA LEU A 131 -1.66 9.17 -8.92
C LEU A 131 -0.40 9.14 -8.05
N ALA A 132 -0.44 9.77 -6.89
CA ALA A 132 0.60 9.62 -5.87
C ALA A 132 0.26 8.44 -4.95
N PHE A 133 1.06 7.37 -5.03
CA PHE A 133 0.92 6.19 -4.19
C PHE A 133 2.11 6.07 -3.24
N ILE A 134 1.85 6.09 -1.94
CA ILE A 134 2.87 6.02 -0.89
C ILE A 134 2.67 4.73 -0.11
N VAL A 135 3.73 3.92 0.00
CA VAL A 135 3.75 2.74 0.85
C VAL A 135 4.69 2.94 2.05
N THR A 136 4.23 2.61 3.25
CA THR A 136 5.03 2.75 4.48
C THR A 136 4.93 1.54 5.40
N HIS A 137 5.89 1.43 6.32
CA HIS A 137 5.88 0.52 7.46
C HIS A 137 6.38 1.31 8.67
N LEU A 138 5.48 1.65 9.60
CA LEU A 138 5.82 2.53 10.71
C LEU A 138 6.55 1.80 11.85
N GLY A 139 7.16 2.57 12.75
CA GLY A 139 7.83 2.07 13.94
C GLY A 139 6.87 1.51 15.00
N LEU A 140 7.41 0.80 15.99
CA LEU A 140 6.61 0.19 17.05
C LEU A 140 6.29 1.14 18.22
N SER A 141 7.08 2.21 18.39
CA SER A 141 6.85 3.19 19.45
C SER A 141 5.94 4.32 18.97
N THR A 142 5.00 4.75 19.82
CA THR A 142 4.09 5.87 19.50
C THR A 142 4.86 7.14 19.14
N SER A 143 5.93 7.47 19.89
CA SER A 143 6.74 8.66 19.63
C SER A 143 7.45 8.64 18.28
N ASP A 144 7.94 7.47 17.83
CA ASP A 144 8.47 7.35 16.47
C ASP A 144 7.33 7.54 15.46
N ARG A 145 6.20 6.84 15.62
CA ARG A 145 5.07 6.92 14.67
C ARG A 145 4.53 8.34 14.51
N GLU A 146 4.41 9.12 15.57
CA GLU A 146 4.00 10.53 15.48
C GLU A 146 4.94 11.35 14.58
N GLN A 147 6.25 11.21 14.76
CA GLN A 147 7.24 11.92 13.93
C GLN A 147 7.23 11.42 12.49
N GLN A 148 7.04 10.12 12.29
CA GLN A 148 6.98 9.48 10.98
C GLN A 148 5.74 9.92 10.20
N VAL A 149 4.57 9.94 10.84
CA VAL A 149 3.33 10.45 10.25
C VAL A 149 3.48 11.92 9.85
N ASN A 150 4.08 12.76 10.71
CA ASN A 150 4.34 14.17 10.36
C ASN A 150 5.25 14.28 9.13
N ALA A 151 6.32 13.49 9.05
CA ALA A 151 7.23 13.50 7.91
C ALA A 151 6.53 13.05 6.61
N ILE A 152 5.61 12.08 6.69
CA ILE A 152 4.79 11.66 5.56
C ILE A 152 3.87 12.80 5.12
N ILE A 153 3.13 13.42 6.04
CA ILE A 153 2.23 14.55 5.76
C ILE A 153 3.00 15.73 5.14
N ASP A 154 4.18 16.06 5.69
CA ASP A 154 5.04 17.11 5.15
C ASP A 154 5.47 16.82 3.70
N SER A 155 5.65 15.55 3.34
CA SER A 155 5.97 15.14 1.97
C SER A 155 4.79 15.26 0.99
N LEU A 156 3.58 15.50 1.50
CA LEU A 156 2.37 15.75 0.71
C LEU A 156 2.19 17.24 0.38
N LYS A 157 2.96 18.15 0.99
CA LYS A 157 2.84 19.59 0.71
C LYS A 157 2.96 19.87 -0.80
N GLY A 158 1.95 20.53 -1.35
CA GLY A 158 1.83 20.82 -2.78
C GLY A 158 1.13 19.73 -3.62
N MET A 159 0.76 18.60 -3.01
CA MET A 159 -0.11 17.60 -3.64
C MET A 159 -1.55 17.80 -3.15
N TYR A 160 -2.43 18.19 -4.06
CA TYR A 160 -3.80 18.56 -3.70
C TYR A 160 -4.84 17.49 -4.04
N LYS A 161 -4.46 16.48 -4.85
CA LYS A 161 -5.38 15.48 -5.41
C LYS A 161 -4.68 14.14 -5.65
N GLY A 162 -5.45 13.06 -5.65
CA GLY A 162 -4.99 11.74 -6.07
C GLY A 162 -3.90 11.13 -5.18
N VAL A 163 -4.01 11.27 -3.87
CA VAL A 163 -3.04 10.69 -2.93
C VAL A 163 -3.63 9.46 -2.26
N ILE A 164 -2.89 8.37 -2.32
CA ILE A 164 -3.18 7.15 -1.57
C ILE A 164 -1.96 6.80 -0.72
N ILE A 165 -2.18 6.59 0.58
CA ILE A 165 -1.15 6.12 1.51
C ILE A 165 -1.57 4.77 2.05
N ALA A 166 -0.72 3.77 1.88
CA ALA A 166 -1.02 2.40 2.23
C ALA A 166 0.12 1.80 3.06
N GLY A 167 -0.17 0.90 3.99
CA GLY A 167 0.90 0.29 4.75
C GLY A 167 0.49 -0.41 6.03
N ASP A 168 1.50 -0.99 6.68
CA ASP A 168 1.47 -1.45 8.05
C ASP A 168 1.85 -0.28 8.97
N PHE A 169 0.88 0.22 9.73
CA PHE A 169 1.09 1.36 10.62
C PHE A 169 1.48 0.95 12.03
N ASN A 170 1.52 -0.35 12.37
CA ASN A 170 1.82 -0.86 13.72
C ASN A 170 0.99 -0.20 14.84
N ALA A 171 -0.21 0.28 14.51
CA ALA A 171 -1.08 1.01 15.41
C ALA A 171 -2.55 0.79 15.08
N ARG A 172 -3.40 0.91 16.09
CA ARG A 172 -4.86 0.86 15.92
C ARG A 172 -5.41 2.23 15.56
N ILE A 173 -6.61 2.28 15.00
CA ILE A 173 -7.22 3.52 14.52
C ILE A 173 -7.40 4.59 15.61
N GLU A 174 -7.48 4.17 16.87
CA GLU A 174 -7.60 5.04 18.05
C GLU A 174 -6.27 5.68 18.49
N SER A 175 -5.15 5.35 17.82
CA SER A 175 -3.82 5.84 18.22
C SER A 175 -3.67 7.33 17.87
N PRO A 176 -3.05 8.15 18.75
CA PRO A 176 -3.05 9.60 18.63
C PRO A 176 -2.41 10.13 17.35
N GLU A 177 -1.42 9.43 16.80
CA GLU A 177 -0.72 9.78 15.57
C GLU A 177 -1.65 9.87 14.34
N PHE A 178 -2.79 9.17 14.35
CA PHE A 178 -3.71 9.19 13.21
C PHE A 178 -4.65 10.40 13.19
N SER A 179 -4.77 11.14 14.30
CA SER A 179 -5.54 12.39 14.35
C SER A 179 -5.10 13.36 13.24
N LYS A 180 -3.79 13.48 13.02
CA LYS A 180 -3.21 14.32 11.96
C LYS A 180 -3.44 13.78 10.55
N LEU A 181 -3.47 12.45 10.37
CA LEU A 181 -3.81 11.88 9.06
C LEU A 181 -5.25 12.21 8.69
N HIS A 182 -6.16 12.15 9.65
CA HIS A 182 -7.57 12.49 9.46
C HIS A 182 -7.82 13.95 9.06
N GLU A 183 -6.90 14.87 9.34
CA GLU A 183 -7.00 16.26 8.86
C GLU A 183 -6.86 16.37 7.33
N PHE A 184 -6.19 15.40 6.69
CA PHE A 184 -5.85 15.46 5.26
C PHE A 184 -6.40 14.29 4.44
N LEU A 185 -6.67 13.15 5.08
CA LEU A 185 -6.98 11.89 4.42
C LEU A 185 -8.13 11.17 5.14
N ASN A 186 -8.82 10.32 4.39
CA ASN A 186 -9.89 9.47 4.88
C ASN A 186 -9.44 8.01 4.97
N ASP A 187 -9.77 7.33 6.07
CA ASP A 187 -9.57 5.88 6.18
C ASP A 187 -10.58 5.15 5.28
N GLY A 188 -10.07 4.41 4.29
CA GLY A 188 -10.90 3.66 3.35
C GLY A 188 -11.81 2.62 4.01
N TYR A 189 -11.41 2.06 5.16
CA TYR A 189 -12.26 1.18 5.95
C TYR A 189 -13.45 1.94 6.55
N GLN A 190 -13.20 3.07 7.22
CA GLN A 190 -14.26 3.85 7.86
C GLN A 190 -15.27 4.40 6.83
N GLN A 191 -14.80 4.81 5.65
CA GLN A 191 -15.65 5.34 4.58
C GLN A 191 -16.75 4.38 4.12
N VAL A 192 -16.48 3.06 4.16
CA VAL A 192 -17.46 2.04 3.76
C VAL A 192 -18.13 1.34 4.95
N SER A 193 -17.63 1.58 6.17
CA SER A 193 -18.19 1.07 7.43
C SER A 193 -18.58 -0.41 7.37
N PRO A 194 -17.63 -1.32 7.06
CA PRO A 194 -17.95 -2.73 6.88
C PRO A 194 -18.37 -3.37 8.21
N LYS A 195 -19.07 -4.50 8.12
CA LYS A 195 -19.63 -5.19 9.30
C LYS A 195 -18.61 -6.00 10.12
N ASN A 196 -17.38 -6.17 9.63
CA ASN A 196 -16.33 -6.94 10.30
C ASN A 196 -15.28 -6.00 10.89
N GLU A 197 -14.45 -6.49 11.82
CA GLU A 197 -13.41 -5.67 12.51
C GLU A 197 -12.25 -5.22 11.60
N GLY A 198 -12.16 -5.74 10.37
CA GLY A 198 -11.06 -5.45 9.44
C GLY A 198 -9.70 -5.94 9.93
N ASN A 199 -9.66 -7.01 10.74
CA ASN A 199 -8.41 -7.54 11.29
C ASN A 199 -7.46 -7.99 10.17
N THR A 200 -6.21 -7.54 10.27
CA THR A 200 -5.13 -7.79 9.30
C THR A 200 -3.95 -8.51 9.93
N PHE A 201 -3.75 -8.37 11.25
CA PHE A 201 -2.73 -9.07 12.01
C PHE A 201 -3.33 -9.63 13.30
N GLY A 202 -3.50 -10.95 13.37
CA GLY A 202 -4.21 -11.60 14.47
C GLY A 202 -5.63 -11.05 14.67
N LYS A 203 -5.87 -10.38 15.80
CA LYS A 203 -7.16 -9.73 16.13
C LYS A 203 -7.11 -8.21 16.01
N HIS A 204 -6.19 -7.68 15.20
CA HIS A 204 -5.94 -6.25 15.09
C HIS A 204 -5.96 -5.81 13.64
N ARG A 205 -6.57 -4.64 13.39
CA ARG A 205 -6.41 -3.88 12.16
C ARG A 205 -5.26 -2.89 12.33
N ILE A 206 -4.12 -3.21 11.73
CA ILE A 206 -2.92 -2.35 11.74
C ILE A 206 -2.45 -1.97 10.33
N ASP A 207 -3.08 -2.55 9.30
CA ASP A 207 -2.83 -2.22 7.90
C ASP A 207 -3.94 -1.32 7.36
N PHE A 208 -3.55 -0.19 6.76
CA PHE A 208 -4.48 0.87 6.35
C PHE A 208 -4.28 1.28 4.90
N ILE A 209 -5.37 1.76 4.30
CA ILE A 209 -5.37 2.50 3.03
C ILE A 209 -6.09 3.82 3.28
N TRP A 210 -5.32 4.91 3.23
CA TRP A 210 -5.77 6.29 3.39
C TRP A 210 -5.90 6.97 2.03
N LEU A 211 -6.97 7.76 1.87
CA LEU A 211 -7.36 8.36 0.61
C LEU A 211 -7.47 9.89 0.75
N SER A 212 -6.96 10.65 -0.21
CA SER A 212 -7.23 12.09 -0.26
C SER A 212 -8.73 12.40 -0.47
N PRO A 213 -9.21 13.59 -0.11
CA PRO A 213 -10.65 13.91 -0.13
C PRO A 213 -11.32 13.83 -1.50
N ASP A 214 -10.55 13.91 -2.58
CA ASP A 214 -11.00 13.74 -3.96
C ASP A 214 -11.11 12.26 -4.39
N LEU A 215 -10.81 11.33 -3.48
CA LEU A 215 -10.95 9.89 -3.67
C LEU A 215 -11.92 9.31 -2.62
N LYS A 216 -12.66 8.28 -3.01
CA LYS A 216 -13.62 7.60 -2.16
C LYS A 216 -13.50 6.08 -2.30
N ALA A 217 -13.46 5.40 -1.16
CA ALA A 217 -13.62 3.96 -1.07
C ALA A 217 -15.06 3.55 -1.40
N ILE A 218 -15.20 2.57 -2.28
CA ILE A 218 -16.48 1.96 -2.66
C ILE A 218 -16.64 0.59 -1.99
N SER A 219 -15.53 -0.10 -1.72
CA SER A 219 -15.51 -1.37 -1.00
C SER A 219 -14.24 -1.47 -0.15
N TYR A 220 -14.30 -2.32 0.88
CA TYR A 220 -13.16 -2.74 1.67
C TYR A 220 -13.26 -4.25 1.88
N SER A 221 -12.15 -4.96 1.73
CA SER A 221 -12.06 -6.37 2.05
C SER A 221 -10.66 -6.76 2.50
N THR A 222 -10.58 -7.86 3.24
CA THR A 222 -9.34 -8.61 3.45
C THR A 222 -9.45 -9.97 2.77
N MET A 223 -8.31 -10.58 2.43
CA MET A 223 -8.30 -11.93 1.85
C MET A 223 -7.62 -12.90 2.81
N SER A 224 -8.28 -14.01 3.13
CA SER A 224 -7.64 -15.09 3.90
C SER A 224 -6.47 -15.69 3.12
N SER A 225 -5.34 -15.86 3.78
CA SER A 225 -4.09 -16.34 3.19
C SER A 225 -3.14 -16.83 4.28
N ASP A 226 -2.43 -17.93 4.00
CA ASP A 226 -1.31 -18.41 4.84
C ASP A 226 0.06 -17.95 4.29
N ALA A 227 0.06 -17.06 3.30
CA ALA A 227 1.27 -16.61 2.62
C ALA A 227 2.10 -15.58 3.42
N SER A 228 1.49 -14.99 4.45
CA SER A 228 2.10 -14.07 5.42
C SER A 228 1.34 -14.19 6.74
N ASP A 229 1.89 -13.65 7.82
CA ASP A 229 1.20 -13.44 9.10
C ASP A 229 0.26 -12.23 9.11
N HIS A 230 0.33 -11.40 8.07
CA HIS A 230 -0.69 -10.40 7.77
C HIS A 230 -1.68 -10.92 6.72
N LEU A 231 -2.88 -10.33 6.71
CA LEU A 231 -3.83 -10.44 5.61
C LEU A 231 -3.70 -9.21 4.70
N PRO A 232 -3.77 -9.38 3.37
CA PRO A 232 -3.81 -8.24 2.46
C PRO A 232 -5.11 -7.45 2.65
N VAL A 233 -4.99 -6.11 2.65
CA VAL A 233 -6.11 -5.18 2.65
C VAL A 233 -6.36 -4.71 1.23
N ILE A 234 -7.62 -4.74 0.79
CA ILE A 234 -8.04 -4.34 -0.56
C ILE A 234 -9.15 -3.29 -0.46
N VAL A 235 -8.99 -2.21 -1.21
CA VAL A 235 -9.99 -1.14 -1.32
C VAL A 235 -10.22 -0.81 -2.80
N ASP A 236 -11.48 -0.81 -3.21
CA ASP A 236 -11.89 -0.27 -4.52
C ASP A 236 -12.08 1.24 -4.39
N VAL A 237 -11.38 2.02 -5.19
CA VAL A 237 -11.32 3.49 -5.11
C VAL A 237 -11.91 4.14 -6.36
N ARG A 238 -12.67 5.22 -6.18
CA ARG A 238 -13.12 6.11 -7.27
C ARG A 238 -12.83 7.57 -6.96
N PRO A 239 -12.67 8.42 -7.99
CA PRO A 239 -12.75 9.87 -7.81
C PRO A 239 -14.09 10.30 -7.22
N VAL A 240 -14.07 11.36 -6.41
CA VAL A 240 -15.27 12.09 -5.99
C VAL A 240 -15.60 13.10 -7.10
N ASN A 241 -16.81 13.02 -7.63
CA ASN A 241 -17.34 13.98 -8.60
C ASN A 241 -17.70 15.31 -7.94
#